data_AF-A0A502HFV5-F1
#
_entry.id   AF-A0A502HFV5-F1
#
_cell.length_a   1.000
_cell.length_b   1.000
_cell.length_c   1.000
_cell.angle_alpha   90.00
_cell.angle_beta   90.00
_cell.angle_gamma   90.00
#
_symmetry.space_group_name_H-M   'P 1'
#
loop_
_entity.id
_entity.type
_entity.pdbx_description
1 polymer ?
#
loop_
_entity_poly.entity_id
_entity_poly.type
_entity_poly.pdbx_seq_one_letter_code
_entity_poly.pdbx_strand_id
1 'polypeptide(L)'
;MKADLDFHEAVYLLKRLYSDAIEGRKFRPEQAFAYVQDEAESLRRDETPGMNAVLQTAIYIEGVRRGLVLSKDSLYAQEMLELLADIYGKCAVQELVEAGVSGEDLERLKLEMDFVREKFLK
;
A
#
# COMPACT_ATOMS: atom_id res chain seq x y z
N MET A 1 3.32 -24.17 3.09
CA MET A 1 2.90 -23.28 4.19
C MET A 1 3.01 -21.86 3.65
N LYS A 2 1.91 -21.25 3.19
CA LYS A 2 1.88 -19.80 2.97
C LYS A 2 1.79 -19.21 4.37
N ALA A 3 2.82 -18.52 4.83
CA ALA A 3 2.72 -17.74 6.06
C ALA A 3 1.59 -16.73 5.84
N ASP A 4 0.63 -16.68 6.76
CA ASP A 4 -0.29 -15.56 6.79
C ASP A 4 0.51 -14.36 7.27
N LEU A 5 0.72 -13.42 6.36
CA LEU A 5 1.49 -12.20 6.59
C LEU A 5 0.68 -11.34 7.56
N ASP A 6 1.25 -11.00 8.71
CA ASP A 6 0.59 -10.07 9.63
C ASP A 6 0.84 -8.60 9.21
N PHE A 7 0.12 -7.67 9.86
CA PHE A 7 0.24 -6.23 9.61
C PHE A 7 1.69 -5.71 9.68
N HIS A 8 2.44 -6.10 10.72
CA HIS A 8 3.80 -5.59 10.92
C HIS A 8 4.77 -6.19 9.90
N GLU A 9 4.63 -7.47 9.60
CA GLU A 9 5.39 -8.15 8.56
C GLU A 9 5.14 -7.52 7.19
N ALA A 10 3.89 -7.19 6.88
CA ALA A 10 3.51 -6.52 5.63
C ALA A 10 4.19 -5.16 5.50
N VAL A 11 4.07 -4.30 6.52
CA VAL A 11 4.69 -2.97 6.51
C VAL A 11 6.22 -3.07 6.45
N TYR A 12 6.81 -4.01 7.18
CA TYR A 12 8.26 -4.23 7.17
C TYR A 12 8.76 -4.70 5.79
N LEU A 13 8.07 -5.65 5.17
CA LEU A 13 8.39 -6.13 3.83
C LEU A 13 8.37 -5.01 2.79
N LEU A 14 7.32 -4.19 2.79
CA LEU A 14 7.17 -3.09 1.84
C LEU A 14 8.29 -2.03 2.00
N LYS A 15 8.65 -1.69 3.24
CA LYS A 15 9.79 -0.79 3.49
C LYS A 15 11.10 -1.36 2.95
N ARG A 16 11.32 -2.67 3.11
CA ARG A 16 12.50 -3.34 2.54
C ARG A 16 12.51 -3.33 1.03
N LEU A 17 11.37 -3.58 0.39
CA LEU A 17 11.24 -3.52 -1.08
C LEU A 17 11.55 -2.11 -1.61
N TYR A 18 11.03 -1.08 -0.94
CA TYR A 18 11.36 0.32 -1.29
C TYR A 18 12.85 0.63 -1.11
N SER A 19 13.47 0.21 0.00
CA SER A 19 14.90 0.41 0.20
C SER A 19 15.74 -0.35 -0.84
N ASP A 20 15.40 -1.59 -1.19
CA ASP A 20 16.09 -2.30 -2.28
C ASP A 20 15.96 -1.56 -3.61
N ALA A 21 14.74 -1.13 -3.96
CA ALA A 21 14.49 -0.41 -5.21
C ALA A 21 15.27 0.90 -5.32
N ILE A 22 15.25 1.72 -4.26
CA ILE A 22 15.88 3.05 -4.28
C ILE A 22 17.39 2.95 -4.04
N GLU A 23 17.82 2.21 -3.02
CA GLU A 23 19.22 2.21 -2.59
C GLU A 23 20.02 1.15 -3.33
N GLY A 24 19.45 -0.04 -3.54
CA GLY A 24 20.08 -1.14 -4.26
C GLY A 24 20.05 -0.94 -5.77
N ARG A 25 18.87 -0.70 -6.34
CA ARG A 25 18.65 -0.62 -7.80
C ARG A 25 18.73 0.79 -8.38
N LYS A 26 18.83 1.82 -7.52
CA LYS A 26 18.92 3.25 -7.90
C LYS A 26 17.70 3.74 -8.69
N PHE A 27 16.54 3.17 -8.43
CA PHE A 27 15.29 3.63 -9.03
C PHE A 27 14.90 5.02 -8.53
N ARG A 28 14.30 5.82 -9.42
CA ARG A 28 13.57 7.02 -9.01
C ARG A 28 12.30 6.64 -8.23
N PRO A 29 11.73 7.55 -7.42
CA PRO A 29 10.56 7.24 -6.59
C PRO A 29 9.39 6.60 -7.34
N GLU A 30 9.09 7.05 -8.55
CA GLU A 30 8.00 6.50 -9.39
C GLU A 30 8.31 5.07 -9.87
N GLN A 31 9.57 4.80 -10.20
CA GLN A 31 10.00 3.46 -10.63
C GLN A 31 10.04 2.49 -9.44
N ALA A 32 10.44 2.98 -8.26
CA ALA A 32 10.38 2.20 -7.03
C ALA A 32 8.93 1.89 -6.65
N PHE A 33 8.02 2.84 -6.79
CA PHE A 33 6.59 2.61 -6.56
C PHE A 33 6.03 1.52 -7.49
N ALA A 34 6.28 1.61 -8.80
CA ALA A 34 5.84 0.58 -9.74
C ALA A 34 6.44 -0.80 -9.41
N TYR A 35 7.73 -0.85 -9.13
CA TYR A 35 8.40 -2.07 -8.71
C TYR A 35 7.76 -2.69 -7.45
N VAL A 36 7.50 -1.88 -6.43
CA VAL A 36 6.90 -2.37 -5.18
C VAL A 36 5.44 -2.81 -5.40
N GLN A 37 4.67 -2.12 -6.25
CA GLN A 37 3.32 -2.55 -6.61
C GLN A 37 3.31 -3.92 -7.27
N ASP A 38 4.20 -4.14 -8.24
CA ASP A 38 4.30 -5.40 -8.98
C ASP A 38 4.76 -6.55 -8.06
N GLU A 39 5.74 -6.32 -7.18
CA GLU A 39 6.21 -7.34 -6.22
C GLU A 39 5.14 -7.67 -5.16
N ALA A 40 4.37 -6.66 -4.72
CA ALA A 40 3.32 -6.83 -3.73
C ALA A 40 2.01 -7.39 -4.31
N GLU A 41 1.85 -7.44 -5.64
CA GLU A 41 0.64 -7.93 -6.29
C GLU A 41 0.30 -9.35 -5.86
N SER A 42 1.29 -10.24 -5.79
CA SER A 42 1.11 -11.64 -5.39
C SER A 42 0.68 -11.84 -3.93
N LEU A 43 0.83 -10.80 -3.11
CA LEU A 43 0.43 -10.81 -1.70
C LEU A 43 -1.04 -10.42 -1.51
N ARG A 44 -1.63 -9.74 -2.50
CA ARG A 44 -3.05 -9.39 -2.47
C ARG A 44 -3.90 -10.65 -2.58
N ARG A 45 -4.98 -10.72 -1.79
CA ARG A 45 -5.95 -11.82 -1.84
C ARG A 45 -7.35 -11.23 -1.84
N ASP A 46 -8.20 -11.68 -2.75
CA ASP A 46 -9.58 -11.18 -2.87
C ASP A 46 -10.39 -11.39 -1.58
N GLU A 47 -10.06 -12.45 -0.84
CA GLU A 47 -10.73 -12.83 0.42
C GLU A 47 -10.29 -11.99 1.63
N THR A 48 -9.29 -11.11 1.51
CA THR A 48 -8.75 -10.33 2.64
C THR A 48 -8.69 -8.84 2.31
N PRO A 49 -9.83 -8.15 2.19
CA PRO A 49 -9.87 -6.72 1.82
C PRO A 49 -9.14 -5.84 2.84
N GLY A 50 -9.15 -6.20 4.13
CA GLY A 50 -8.39 -5.51 5.16
C GLY A 50 -6.88 -5.53 4.93
N MET A 51 -6.31 -6.70 4.63
CA MET A 51 -4.87 -6.82 4.33
C MET A 51 -4.50 -6.11 3.02
N ASN A 52 -5.36 -6.15 2.01
CA ASN A 52 -5.15 -5.41 0.77
C ASN A 52 -5.10 -3.89 1.03
N ALA A 53 -5.98 -3.38 1.89
CA ALA A 53 -5.98 -1.98 2.29
C ALA A 53 -4.72 -1.61 3.10
N VAL A 54 -4.26 -2.47 4.01
CA VAL A 54 -2.99 -2.31 4.73
C VAL A 54 -1.83 -2.18 3.74
N LEU A 55 -1.69 -3.14 2.83
CA LEU A 55 -0.60 -3.18 1.86
C LEU A 55 -0.59 -1.92 1.00
N GLN A 56 -1.72 -1.56 0.40
CA GLN A 56 -1.79 -0.38 -0.45
C GLN A 56 -1.53 0.90 0.33
N THR A 57 -2.10 1.06 1.51
CA THR A 57 -1.84 2.25 2.35
C THR A 57 -0.36 2.39 2.65
N ALA A 58 0.32 1.31 3.04
CA ALA A 58 1.75 1.31 3.30
C ALA A 58 2.58 1.63 2.05
N ILE A 59 2.20 1.09 0.88
CA ILE A 59 2.87 1.38 -0.40
C ILE A 59 2.80 2.88 -0.73
N TYR A 60 1.62 3.47 -0.65
CA TYR A 60 1.42 4.88 -0.99
C TYR A 60 2.07 5.82 0.03
N ILE A 61 1.95 5.53 1.33
CA ILE A 61 2.60 6.33 2.39
C ILE A 61 4.11 6.30 2.24
N GLU A 62 4.72 5.14 2.05
CA GLU A 62 6.18 5.05 1.87
C GLU A 62 6.61 5.71 0.56
N GLY A 63 5.84 5.52 -0.53
CA GLY A 63 6.06 6.23 -1.79
C GLY A 63 6.11 7.75 -1.58
N VAL A 64 5.13 8.32 -0.86
CA VAL A 64 5.11 9.75 -0.53
C VAL A 64 6.34 10.17 0.27
N ARG A 65 6.73 9.40 1.29
CA ARG A 65 7.94 9.67 2.08
C ARG A 65 9.21 9.68 1.22
N ARG A 66 9.24 8.88 0.16
CA ARG A 66 10.35 8.80 -0.80
C ARG A 66 10.23 9.80 -1.96
N GLY A 67 9.19 10.65 -1.99
CA GLY A 67 9.03 11.71 -2.98
C GLY A 67 8.24 11.32 -4.22
N LEU A 68 7.39 10.29 -4.15
CA LEU A 68 6.52 9.86 -5.25
C LEU A 68 5.64 11.00 -5.78
N VAL A 69 5.70 11.20 -7.09
CA VAL A 69 4.75 12.04 -7.84
C VAL A 69 4.14 11.23 -8.98
N LEU A 70 2.86 10.88 -8.85
CA LEU A 70 2.14 10.17 -9.92
C LEU A 70 1.72 11.15 -11.02
N SER A 71 2.09 10.84 -12.26
CA SER A 71 1.64 11.59 -13.42
C SER A 71 0.20 11.25 -13.76
N LYS A 72 -0.64 12.28 -13.99
CA LYS A 72 -2.02 12.11 -14.45
C LYS A 72 -2.12 11.54 -15.86
N ASP A 73 -1.07 11.64 -16.65
CA ASP A 73 -1.01 11.14 -18.03
C ASP A 73 -0.49 9.69 -18.12
N SER A 74 -0.09 9.10 -16.99
CA SER A 74 0.36 7.71 -16.94
C SER A 74 -0.84 6.78 -16.78
N LEU A 75 -1.09 5.96 -17.81
CA LEU A 75 -2.14 4.92 -17.75
C LEU A 75 -1.93 3.98 -16.55
N TYR A 76 -0.69 3.54 -16.33
CA TYR A 76 -0.36 2.71 -15.16
C TYR A 76 -0.69 3.41 -13.83
N ALA A 77 -0.40 4.71 -13.71
CA ALA A 77 -0.77 5.44 -12.50
C ALA A 77 -2.29 5.50 -12.32
N GLN A 78 -3.06 5.71 -13.39
CA GLN A 78 -4.52 5.70 -13.34
C GLN A 78 -5.06 4.32 -12.90
N GLU A 79 -4.56 3.23 -13.49
CA GLU A 79 -4.92 1.86 -13.10
C GLU A 79 -4.62 1.58 -11.61
N MET A 80 -3.48 2.04 -11.11
CA MET A 80 -3.13 1.88 -9.68
C MET A 80 -4.03 2.72 -8.75
N LEU A 81 -4.52 3.87 -9.21
CA LEU A 81 -5.46 4.69 -8.44
C LEU A 81 -6.87 4.10 -8.44
N GLU A 82 -7.32 3.55 -9.57
CA GLU A 82 -8.59 2.81 -9.66
C GLU A 82 -8.58 1.59 -8.74
N LEU A 83 -7.49 0.83 -8.74
CA LEU A 83 -7.31 -0.30 -7.84
C LEU A 83 -7.32 0.13 -6.36
N LEU A 84 -6.62 1.22 -6.03
CA LEU A 84 -6.62 1.78 -4.67
C LEU A 84 -8.04 2.16 -4.24
N ALA A 85 -8.80 2.82 -5.10
CA ALA A 85 -10.19 3.21 -4.83
C ALA A 85 -11.09 1.98 -4.61
N ASP A 86 -10.96 0.94 -5.43
CA ASP A 86 -11.71 -0.32 -5.28
C ASP A 86 -11.38 -1.02 -3.95
N ILE A 87 -10.09 -1.12 -3.60
CA ILE A 87 -9.66 -1.72 -2.32
C ILE A 87 -10.21 -0.94 -1.13
N TYR A 88 -10.10 0.39 -1.14
CA TYR A 88 -10.65 1.22 -0.06
C TYR A 88 -12.18 1.17 0.00
N GLY A 89 -12.87 0.99 -1.12
CA GLY A 89 -14.33 0.84 -1.18
C GLY A 89 -14.81 -0.48 -0.58
N LYS A 90 -14.01 -1.55 -0.67
CA LYS A 90 -14.30 -2.88 -0.12
C LYS A 90 -13.87 -3.06 1.34
N CYS A 91 -13.01 -2.18 1.85
CA CYS A 91 -12.45 -2.30 3.19
C CYS A 91 -13.31 -1.58 4.24
N ALA A 92 -13.94 -2.35 5.13
CA ALA A 92 -14.55 -1.84 6.36
C ALA A 92 -13.56 -1.90 7.53
N VAL A 93 -13.82 -1.14 8.61
CA VAL A 93 -12.98 -1.15 9.83
C VAL A 93 -12.84 -2.56 10.40
N GLN A 94 -13.91 -3.37 10.35
CA GLN A 94 -13.88 -4.75 10.82
C GLN A 94 -12.86 -5.62 10.06
N GLU A 95 -12.71 -5.40 8.75
CA GLU A 95 -11.73 -6.11 7.92
C GLU A 95 -10.29 -5.80 8.32
N LEU A 96 -10.02 -4.56 8.77
CA LEU A 96 -8.71 -4.17 9.30
C LEU A 96 -8.41 -4.90 10.62
N VAL A 97 -9.42 -5.04 11.47
CA VAL A 97 -9.29 -5.79 12.73
C VAL A 97 -9.04 -7.27 12.46
N GLU A 98 -9.72 -7.85 11.47
CA GLU A 98 -9.51 -9.25 11.03
C GLU A 98 -8.14 -9.46 10.39
N ALA A 99 -7.58 -8.42 9.76
CA ALA A 99 -6.19 -8.39 9.30
C ALA A 99 -5.16 -8.23 10.44
N GLY A 100 -5.60 -8.22 11.71
CA GLY A 100 -4.74 -8.15 12.89
C GLY A 100 -4.37 -6.73 13.32
N VAL A 101 -4.96 -5.69 12.71
CA VAL A 101 -4.69 -4.29 13.07
C VAL A 101 -5.56 -3.90 14.26
N SER A 102 -4.96 -3.43 15.35
CA SER A 102 -5.72 -3.08 16.57
C SER A 102 -5.09 -1.93 17.35
N GLY A 103 -5.85 -1.38 18.30
CA GLY A 103 -5.37 -0.33 19.21
C GLY A 103 -4.85 0.91 18.48
N GLU A 104 -3.66 1.36 18.86
CA GLU A 104 -3.03 2.55 18.29
C GLU A 104 -2.67 2.39 16.80
N ASP A 105 -2.33 1.18 16.37
CA ASP A 105 -2.00 0.93 14.96
C ASP A 105 -3.24 1.04 14.06
N LEU A 106 -4.42 0.67 14.56
CA LEU A 106 -5.68 0.86 13.83
C LEU A 106 -5.99 2.34 13.65
N GLU A 107 -5.84 3.15 14.69
CA GLU A 107 -6.07 4.59 14.59
C GLU A 107 -5.03 5.26 13.68
N ARG A 108 -3.76 4.86 13.76
CA ARG A 108 -2.73 5.33 12.84
C ARG A 108 -3.04 4.97 11.39
N LEU A 109 -3.41 3.71 11.13
CA LEU A 109 -3.71 3.24 9.78
C LEU A 109 -4.91 3.98 9.19
N LYS A 110 -5.97 4.24 9.98
CA LYS A 110 -7.11 5.05 9.54
C LYS A 110 -6.69 6.45 9.10
N LEU A 111 -5.84 7.11 9.88
CA LEU A 111 -5.29 8.42 9.53
C LEU A 111 -4.43 8.37 8.26
N GLU A 112 -3.62 7.33 8.09
CA GLU A 112 -2.82 7.13 6.88
C GLU A 112 -3.71 6.85 5.64
N MET A 113 -4.77 6.05 5.78
CA MET A 113 -5.76 5.81 4.73
C MET A 113 -6.47 7.08 4.32
N ASP A 114 -6.90 7.89 5.29
CA ASP A 114 -7.53 9.19 5.02
C ASP A 114 -6.55 10.10 4.26
N PHE A 115 -5.31 10.24 4.73
CA PHE A 115 -4.29 11.02 4.04
C PHE A 115 -4.07 10.55 2.59
N VAL A 116 -3.94 9.24 2.37
CA VAL A 116 -3.77 8.67 1.02
C VAL A 116 -4.98 8.98 0.14
N ARG A 117 -6.20 8.81 0.66
CA ARG A 117 -7.43 9.14 -0.04
C ARG A 117 -7.45 10.62 -0.45
N GLU A 118 -7.09 11.52 0.46
CA GLU A 118 -7.07 12.96 0.18
C GLU A 118 -6.02 13.36 -0.84
N LYS A 119 -4.86 12.70 -0.82
CA LYS A 119 -3.74 13.04 -1.71
C LYS A 119 -3.91 12.48 -3.12
N PHE A 120 -4.51 11.31 -3.26
CA PHE A 120 -4.46 10.54 -4.51
C PHE A 120 -5.82 10.25 -5.15
N LEU A 121 -6.91 10.24 -4.37
CA LEU A 121 -8.24 9.88 -4.86
C LEU A 121 -9.25 11.05 -4.88
N LYS A 122 -8.84 12.24 -4.43
CA LYS A 122 -9.65 13.47 -4.50
C LYS A 122 -9.25 14.36 -5.69
#